data_AF-A0A7S4Q426-F1
#
_entry.id   AF-A0A7S4Q426-F1
#
_cell.length_a   1.000
_cell.length_b   1.000
_cell.length_c   1.000
_cell.angle_alpha   90.00
_cell.angle_beta   90.00
_cell.angle_gamma   90.00
#
_symmetry.space_group_name_H-M   'P 1'
#
loop_
_entity.id
_entity.type
_entity.pdbx_description
1 polymer ?
#
loop_
_entity_poly.entity_id
_entity_poly.type
_entity_poly.pdbx_seq_one_letter_code
_entity_poly.pdbx_strand_id
1 'polypeptide(L)'
;AALGNSAGELAMESPYKVSTKPHGHGDVHFLLHANGIADRWLAEGRRWVYFLQDSSTLYFSTFLCSLGVSAKHSLEVNSVAMPRRAKEAVGAIAQLQHTDGRSIVVNVEYNQFEPLLLATGHAEGDVDGPDGFSPYPGNTNGLIFSLREYVAQLRRTGGHIAEFVNPKYSDATRVSFKAPTRLECMMQDYP
;
A
#
# COMPACT_ATOMS: atom_id res chain seq x y z
N ALA A 1 17.26 8.49 2.34
CA ALA A 1 18.06 9.47 1.57
C ALA A 1 17.58 9.47 0.12
N ALA A 2 17.80 10.54 -0.64
CA ALA A 2 17.50 10.56 -2.06
C ALA A 2 18.68 10.01 -2.89
N LEU A 3 18.36 9.38 -4.02
CA LEU A 3 19.30 8.79 -4.97
C LEU A 3 19.40 9.67 -6.22
N GLY A 4 20.63 9.97 -6.65
CA GLY A 4 20.93 10.86 -7.78
C GLY A 4 20.93 10.16 -9.13
N ASN A 5 21.21 8.85 -9.19
CA ASN A 5 21.31 8.08 -10.42
C ASN A 5 21.05 6.58 -10.23
N SER A 6 21.06 5.84 -11.34
CA SER A 6 20.81 4.39 -11.39
C SER A 6 21.89 3.53 -10.72
N ALA A 7 23.05 4.10 -10.35
CA ALA A 7 24.07 3.41 -9.57
C ALA A 7 23.80 3.46 -8.05
N GLY A 8 22.75 4.16 -7.62
CA GLY A 8 22.39 4.30 -6.20
C GLY A 8 23.22 5.34 -5.46
N GLU A 9 23.91 6.24 -6.16
CA GLU A 9 24.66 7.33 -5.53
C GLU A 9 23.70 8.31 -4.83
N LEU A 10 24.15 8.85 -3.69
CA LEU A 10 23.35 9.82 -2.93
C LEU A 10 23.22 11.14 -3.70
N ALA A 11 21.99 11.65 -3.77
CA ALA A 11 21.77 13.02 -4.21
C ALA A 11 22.22 13.98 -3.11
N MET A 12 23.01 14.99 -3.48
CA MET A 12 23.58 15.97 -2.55
C MET A 12 22.93 17.34 -2.75
N GLU A 13 22.58 18.03 -1.66
CA GLU A 13 22.19 19.45 -1.68
C GLU A 13 23.42 20.37 -1.58
N SER A 14 24.47 19.91 -0.89
CA SER A 14 25.77 20.56 -0.78
C SER A 14 26.84 19.51 -0.45
N PRO A 15 28.15 19.85 -0.44
CA PRO A 15 29.22 18.87 -0.18
C PRO A 15 29.09 18.06 1.11
N TYR A 16 28.37 18.58 2.12
CA TYR A 16 28.17 17.93 3.42
C TYR A 16 26.70 17.72 3.79
N LYS A 17 25.78 17.88 2.82
CA LYS A 17 24.35 17.73 3.06
C LYS A 17 23.71 16.84 2.00
N VAL A 18 23.27 15.66 2.42
CA VAL A 18 22.52 14.71 1.59
C VAL A 18 21.10 15.22 1.41
N SER A 19 20.57 15.12 0.18
CA SER A 19 19.18 15.42 -0.11
C SER A 19 18.26 14.34 0.45
N THR A 20 17.15 14.76 1.03
CA THR A 20 16.16 13.87 1.64
C THR A 20 14.80 14.04 1.01
N LYS A 21 14.08 12.93 0.89
CA LYS A 21 12.67 12.87 0.52
C LYS A 21 11.95 11.93 1.49
N PRO A 22 10.65 12.14 1.76
CA PRO A 22 9.87 11.20 2.55
C PRO A 22 9.91 9.80 1.95
N HIS A 23 10.01 8.81 2.82
CA HIS A 23 10.05 7.40 2.44
C HIS A 23 8.67 6.96 1.95
N GLY A 24 7.63 7.15 2.74
CA GLY A 24 6.26 6.88 2.31
C GLY A 24 5.33 6.76 3.50
N HIS A 25 4.03 6.60 3.25
CA HIS A 25 3.05 6.46 4.33
C HIS A 25 3.13 5.09 5.03
N GLY A 26 3.85 4.11 4.46
CA GLY A 26 4.08 2.83 5.12
C GLY A 26 5.03 2.88 6.33
N ASP A 27 5.78 3.98 6.52
CA ASP A 27 6.55 4.25 7.75
C ASP A 27 5.68 4.18 9.01
N VAL A 28 4.35 4.34 8.89
CA VAL A 28 3.42 4.27 10.01
C VAL A 28 3.54 2.96 10.79
N HIS A 29 3.82 1.83 10.13
CA HIS A 29 3.95 0.52 10.78
C HIS A 29 5.18 0.47 11.67
N PHE A 30 6.34 0.88 11.13
CA PHE A 30 7.58 1.02 11.88
C PHE A 30 7.42 1.99 13.04
N LEU A 31 6.82 3.17 12.81
CA LEU A 31 6.62 4.17 13.85
C LEU A 31 5.74 3.66 15.00
N LEU A 32 4.68 2.92 14.68
CA LEU A 32 3.81 2.32 15.71
C LEU A 32 4.52 1.24 16.52
N HIS A 33 5.37 0.44 15.88
CA HIS A 33 6.17 -0.59 16.53
C HIS A 33 7.28 0.02 17.40
N ALA A 34 8.11 0.88 16.82
CA ALA A 34 9.28 1.46 17.48
C ALA A 34 8.93 2.31 18.71
N ASN A 35 7.76 2.96 18.70
CA ASN A 35 7.28 3.75 19.83
C ASN A 35 6.42 2.96 20.84
N GLY A 36 6.23 1.65 20.62
CA GLY A 36 5.42 0.79 21.49
C GLY A 36 3.94 1.19 21.60
N ILE A 37 3.44 1.95 20.63
CA ILE A 37 2.07 2.47 20.64
C ILE A 37 1.07 1.34 20.38
N ALA A 38 1.35 0.49 19.39
CA ALA A 38 0.47 -0.62 19.06
C ALA A 38 0.40 -1.65 20.21
N ASP A 39 1.52 -1.93 20.87
CA ASP A 39 1.57 -2.77 22.06
C ASP A 39 0.74 -2.21 23.22
N ARG A 40 0.83 -0.90 23.45
CA ARG A 40 0.03 -0.21 24.47
C ARG A 40 -1.46 -0.33 24.20
N TRP A 41 -1.89 -0.09 22.97
CA TRP A 41 -3.29 -0.25 22.57
C TRP A 41 -3.79 -1.68 22.80
N LEU A 42 -2.96 -2.69 22.53
CA LEU A 42 -3.30 -4.08 22.79
C LEU A 42 -3.43 -4.36 24.30
N ALA A 43 -2.51 -3.82 25.12
CA ALA A 43 -2.58 -3.93 26.58
C ALA A 43 -3.79 -3.21 27.19
N GLU A 44 -4.26 -2.12 26.57
CA GLU A 44 -5.50 -1.42 26.91
C GLU A 44 -6.77 -2.21 26.54
N GLY A 45 -6.64 -3.35 25.86
CA GLY A 45 -7.78 -4.18 25.43
C GLY A 45 -8.48 -3.66 24.16
N ARG A 46 -7.84 -2.76 23.40
CA ARG A 46 -8.35 -2.39 22.07
C ARG A 46 -8.28 -3.61 21.14
N ARG A 47 -9.24 -3.73 20.23
CA ARG A 47 -9.37 -4.91 19.36
C ARG A 47 -9.06 -4.63 17.89
N TRP A 48 -9.18 -3.38 17.46
CA TRP A 48 -9.07 -3.00 16.06
C TRP A 48 -8.30 -1.69 15.94
N VAL A 49 -7.55 -1.54 14.85
CA VAL A 49 -6.97 -0.27 14.41
C VAL A 49 -7.48 0.05 13.01
N TYR A 50 -7.83 1.30 12.76
CA TYR A 50 -8.29 1.77 11.46
C TYR A 50 -7.39 2.90 10.96
N PHE A 51 -6.73 2.67 9.83
CA PHE A 51 -5.96 3.68 9.12
C PHE A 51 -6.83 4.36 8.07
N LEU A 52 -6.69 5.68 7.96
CA LEU A 52 -7.47 6.53 7.08
C LEU A 52 -6.57 7.60 6.45
N GLN A 53 -6.93 8.04 5.26
CA GLN A 53 -6.24 9.13 4.55
C GLN A 53 -6.78 10.49 5.00
N ASP A 54 -5.96 11.53 4.82
CA ASP A 54 -6.19 12.88 5.32
C ASP A 54 -7.39 13.62 4.68
N SER A 55 -7.75 13.25 3.47
CA SER A 55 -8.60 14.05 2.56
C SER A 55 -9.96 13.42 2.26
N SER A 56 -10.31 12.32 2.92
CA SER A 56 -11.62 11.68 2.76
C SER A 56 -12.36 11.59 4.08
N THR A 57 -13.55 12.22 4.14
CA THR A 57 -14.44 12.13 5.30
C THR A 57 -15.36 10.91 5.25
N LEU A 58 -15.42 10.21 4.11
CA LEU A 58 -16.30 9.05 3.92
C LEU A 58 -16.00 7.91 4.88
N TYR A 59 -14.75 7.80 5.36
CA TYR A 59 -14.37 6.78 6.33
C TYR A 59 -15.22 6.84 7.61
N PHE A 60 -15.62 8.03 8.06
CA PHE A 60 -16.43 8.18 9.27
C PHE A 60 -17.89 7.72 9.07
N SER A 61 -18.39 7.84 7.83
CA SER A 61 -19.74 7.37 7.46
C SER A 61 -19.80 5.85 7.31
N THR A 62 -18.71 5.22 6.83
CA THR A 62 -18.67 3.77 6.57
C THR A 62 -18.04 2.95 7.69
N PHE A 63 -17.33 3.58 8.63
CA PHE A 63 -16.53 2.90 9.66
C PHE A 63 -17.30 1.83 10.42
N LEU A 64 -18.51 2.13 10.91
CA LEU A 64 -19.28 1.17 11.72
C LEU A 64 -19.66 -0.07 10.89
N CYS A 65 -20.03 0.12 9.62
CA CYS A 65 -20.34 -0.99 8.72
C CYS A 65 -19.08 -1.80 8.40
N SER A 66 -17.97 -1.16 8.05
CA SER A 66 -16.70 -1.83 7.74
C SER A 66 -16.15 -2.60 8.95
N LEU A 67 -16.23 -2.03 10.15
CA LEU A 67 -15.85 -2.71 11.39
C LEU A 67 -16.79 -3.89 11.70
N GLY A 68 -18.10 -3.71 11.50
CA GLY A 68 -19.09 -4.76 11.68
C GLY A 68 -18.85 -5.97 10.76
N VAL A 69 -18.49 -5.73 9.49
CA VAL A 69 -18.07 -6.77 8.54
C VAL A 69 -16.81 -7.47 9.04
N SER A 70 -15.80 -6.71 9.46
CA SER A 70 -14.54 -7.27 10.00
C SER A 70 -14.79 -8.20 11.18
N ALA A 71 -15.64 -7.78 12.13
CA ALA A 71 -16.00 -8.58 13.29
C ALA A 71 -16.84 -9.81 12.92
N LYS A 72 -17.83 -9.66 12.03
CA LYS A 72 -18.71 -10.76 11.62
C LYS A 72 -17.95 -11.87 10.89
N HIS A 73 -16.97 -11.51 10.08
CA HIS A 73 -16.20 -12.44 9.26
C HIS A 73 -14.83 -12.79 9.85
N SER A 74 -14.51 -12.29 11.05
CA SER A 74 -13.20 -12.48 11.69
C SER A 74 -12.02 -12.13 10.78
N LEU A 75 -12.14 -11.01 10.06
CA LEU A 75 -11.09 -10.56 9.14
C LEU A 75 -9.89 -10.02 9.91
N GLU A 76 -8.69 -10.51 9.62
CA GLU A 76 -7.45 -9.93 10.16
C GLU A 76 -7.14 -8.57 9.53
N VAL A 77 -7.43 -8.44 8.23
CA VAL A 77 -7.26 -7.23 7.44
C VAL A 77 -8.53 -7.01 6.62
N ASN A 78 -9.04 -5.79 6.61
CA ASN A 78 -10.16 -5.37 5.78
C ASN A 78 -9.85 -4.05 5.07
N SER A 79 -9.66 -4.13 3.76
CA SER A 79 -9.50 -2.98 2.88
C SER A 79 -10.86 -2.40 2.51
N VAL A 80 -11.13 -1.18 2.97
CA VAL A 80 -12.31 -0.42 2.56
C VAL A 80 -12.11 -0.03 1.09
N ALA A 81 -13.03 -0.49 0.25
CA ALA A 81 -12.96 -0.29 -1.19
C ALA A 81 -14.18 0.47 -1.72
N MET A 82 -14.08 0.93 -2.96
CA MET A 82 -15.17 1.55 -3.70
C MET A 82 -15.32 0.91 -5.09
N PRO A 83 -16.51 0.96 -5.71
CA PRO A 83 -16.63 0.71 -7.14
C PRO A 83 -15.70 1.66 -7.89
N ARG A 84 -14.91 1.13 -8.81
CA ARG A 84 -14.02 1.92 -9.69
C ARG A 84 -14.29 1.57 -11.14
N ARG A 85 -14.01 2.50 -12.05
CA ARG A 85 -14.03 2.17 -13.48
C ARG A 85 -12.72 1.53 -13.89
N ALA A 86 -12.76 0.72 -14.94
CA ALA A 86 -11.59 0.17 -15.58
C ALA A 86 -10.61 1.28 -15.95
N LYS A 87 -9.32 1.06 -15.69
CA LYS A 87 -8.22 1.99 -16.03
C LYS A 87 -8.27 3.34 -15.32
N GLU A 88 -9.12 3.48 -14.30
CA GLU A 88 -9.12 4.64 -13.41
C GLU A 88 -7.79 4.69 -12.64
N ALA A 89 -7.31 5.90 -12.32
CA ALA A 89 -6.03 6.12 -11.64
C ALA A 89 -6.13 5.83 -10.11
N VAL A 90 -6.65 4.66 -9.78
CA VAL A 90 -6.88 4.14 -8.42
C VAL A 90 -6.42 2.70 -8.39
N GLY A 91 -5.65 2.31 -7.37
CA GLY A 91 -5.20 0.93 -7.21
C GLY A 91 -6.36 -0.06 -7.11
N ALA A 92 -6.16 -1.28 -7.57
CA ALA A 92 -7.16 -2.33 -7.60
C ALA A 92 -6.90 -3.36 -6.49
N ILE A 93 -7.92 -3.69 -5.70
CA ILE A 93 -7.86 -4.82 -4.77
C ILE A 93 -8.03 -6.10 -5.58
N ALA A 94 -7.00 -6.93 -5.60
CA ALA A 94 -6.97 -8.17 -6.36
C ALA A 94 -6.35 -9.30 -5.52
N GLN A 95 -6.72 -10.54 -5.84
CA GLN A 95 -6.02 -11.72 -5.34
C GLN A 95 -4.87 -12.04 -6.29
N LEU A 96 -3.64 -11.98 -5.77
CA LEU A 96 -2.44 -12.44 -6.47
C LEU A 96 -2.16 -13.88 -6.07
N GLN A 97 -1.78 -14.70 -7.04
CA GLN A 97 -1.39 -16.10 -6.82
C GLN A 97 0.07 -16.30 -7.25
N HIS A 98 0.88 -16.82 -6.34
CA HIS A 98 2.24 -17.24 -6.62
C HIS A 98 2.23 -18.61 -7.30
N THR A 99 3.31 -18.90 -8.05
CA THR A 99 3.50 -20.19 -8.73
C THR A 99 3.58 -21.39 -7.77
N ASP A 100 3.90 -21.14 -6.50
CA ASP A 100 3.94 -22.14 -5.43
C ASP A 100 2.57 -22.39 -4.77
N GLY A 101 1.50 -21.75 -5.26
CA GLY A 101 0.13 -21.92 -4.79
C GLY A 101 -0.27 -20.97 -3.65
N ARG A 102 0.66 -20.21 -3.05
CA ARG A 102 0.30 -19.15 -2.10
C ARG A 102 -0.50 -18.07 -2.78
N SER A 103 -1.44 -17.47 -2.07
CA SER A 103 -2.19 -16.31 -2.56
C SER A 103 -2.29 -15.22 -1.52
N ILE A 104 -2.35 -13.98 -1.97
CA ILE A 104 -2.53 -12.80 -1.15
C ILE A 104 -3.59 -11.89 -1.77
N VAL A 105 -4.45 -11.29 -0.94
CA VAL A 105 -5.34 -10.22 -1.37
C VAL A 105 -4.64 -8.91 -1.04
N VAL A 106 -4.34 -8.12 -2.06
CA VAL A 106 -3.55 -6.89 -1.92
C VAL A 106 -4.00 -5.85 -2.93
N ASN A 107 -3.62 -4.61 -2.67
CA ASN A 107 -3.67 -3.54 -3.65
C ASN A 107 -2.61 -3.75 -4.74
N VAL A 108 -3.00 -3.60 -6.00
CA VAL A 108 -2.09 -3.46 -7.13
C VAL A 108 -2.26 -2.06 -7.70
N GLU A 109 -1.17 -1.30 -7.78
CA GLU A 109 -1.22 0.08 -8.29
C GLU A 109 -1.69 0.12 -9.75
N TYR A 110 -2.48 1.14 -10.10
CA TYR A 110 -3.14 1.26 -11.41
C TYR A 110 -2.14 1.20 -12.58
N ASN A 111 -0.92 1.70 -12.39
CA ASN A 111 0.14 1.70 -13.40
C ASN A 111 0.79 0.31 -13.61
N GLN A 112 0.57 -0.62 -12.69
CA GLN A 112 1.04 -2.01 -12.76
C GLN A 112 -0.09 -2.98 -13.11
N PHE A 113 -1.33 -2.62 -12.80
CA PHE A 113 -2.45 -3.55 -12.82
C PHE A 113 -2.78 -4.09 -14.21
N GLU A 114 -2.90 -3.23 -15.23
CA GLU A 114 -3.20 -3.70 -16.58
C GLU A 114 -2.07 -4.56 -17.19
N PRO A 115 -0.79 -4.17 -17.13
CA PRO A 115 0.30 -5.05 -17.54
C PRO A 115 0.30 -6.40 -16.81
N LEU A 116 -0.05 -6.42 -15.52
CA LEU A 116 -0.12 -7.64 -14.72
C LEU A 116 -1.25 -8.56 -15.23
N LEU A 117 -2.45 -8.03 -15.44
CA LEU A 117 -3.60 -8.78 -15.97
C LEU A 117 -3.30 -9.40 -17.33
N LEU A 118 -2.73 -8.62 -18.25
CA LEU A 118 -2.35 -9.10 -19.58
C LEU A 118 -1.33 -10.24 -19.50
N ALA A 119 -0.35 -10.12 -18.58
CA ALA A 119 0.67 -11.15 -18.37
C ALA A 119 0.14 -12.44 -17.72
N THR A 120 -0.98 -12.37 -16.99
CA THR A 120 -1.56 -13.51 -16.26
C THR A 120 -2.77 -14.15 -16.97
N GLY A 121 -2.99 -13.82 -18.24
CA GLY A 121 -3.98 -14.50 -19.08
C GLY A 121 -5.34 -13.80 -19.17
N HIS A 122 -5.48 -12.59 -18.64
CA HIS A 122 -6.65 -11.74 -18.85
C HIS A 122 -6.47 -10.91 -20.12
N ALA A 123 -6.79 -11.50 -21.28
CA ALA A 123 -6.48 -10.92 -22.60
C ALA A 123 -7.08 -9.51 -22.82
N GLU A 124 -8.22 -9.21 -22.20
CA GLU A 124 -8.88 -7.91 -22.31
C GLU A 124 -8.33 -6.86 -21.32
N GLY A 125 -7.46 -7.27 -20.40
CA GLY A 125 -6.93 -6.42 -19.35
C GLY A 125 -8.00 -6.04 -18.32
N ASP A 126 -7.91 -4.81 -17.80
CA ASP A 126 -8.91 -4.25 -16.90
C ASP A 126 -10.07 -3.67 -17.71
N VAL A 127 -11.25 -4.28 -17.60
CA VAL A 127 -12.48 -3.91 -18.32
C VAL A 127 -13.67 -3.83 -17.37
N ASP A 128 -14.60 -2.92 -17.68
CA ASP A 128 -15.83 -2.77 -16.91
C ASP A 128 -16.76 -3.97 -17.15
N GLY A 129 -17.40 -4.42 -16.08
CA GLY A 129 -18.48 -5.39 -16.12
C GLY A 129 -19.83 -4.78 -16.54
N PRO A 130 -20.90 -5.58 -16.54
CA PRO A 130 -22.24 -5.14 -16.97
C PRO A 130 -22.85 -4.00 -16.14
N ASP A 131 -22.38 -3.81 -14.91
CA ASP A 131 -22.78 -2.73 -14.00
C ASP A 131 -22.01 -1.41 -14.24
N GLY A 132 -21.07 -1.40 -15.19
CA GLY A 132 -20.29 -0.23 -15.58
C GLY A 132 -19.08 0.05 -14.69
N PHE A 133 -18.64 -0.94 -13.89
CA PHE A 133 -17.47 -0.86 -13.03
C PHE A 133 -16.54 -2.04 -13.26
N SER A 134 -15.26 -1.88 -12.93
CA SER A 134 -14.32 -2.99 -12.94
C SER A 134 -14.71 -4.03 -11.88
N PRO A 135 -14.53 -5.34 -12.16
CA PRO A 135 -14.73 -6.38 -11.16
C PRO A 135 -13.72 -6.32 -10.00
N TYR A 136 -12.67 -5.51 -10.12
CA TYR A 136 -11.67 -5.31 -9.07
C TYR A 136 -11.93 -4.00 -8.33
N PRO A 137 -12.33 -4.03 -7.05
CA PRO A 137 -12.66 -2.84 -6.30
C PRO A 137 -11.48 -1.85 -6.19
N GLY A 138 -11.77 -0.56 -6.19
CA GLY A 138 -10.78 0.50 -5.99
C GLY A 138 -10.34 0.61 -4.54
N ASN A 139 -9.03 0.59 -4.32
CA ASN A 139 -8.45 0.78 -3.01
C ASN A 139 -8.63 2.23 -2.53
N THR A 140 -9.32 2.43 -1.42
CA THR A 140 -9.44 3.76 -0.79
C THR A 140 -8.32 4.05 0.21
N ASN A 141 -7.45 3.08 0.47
CA ASN A 141 -6.43 3.10 1.51
C ASN A 141 -7.01 3.30 2.93
N GLY A 142 -8.28 2.94 3.13
CA GLY A 142 -8.87 2.73 4.44
C GLY A 142 -8.63 1.28 4.87
N LEU A 143 -7.84 1.05 5.92
CA LEU A 143 -7.40 -0.29 6.31
C LEU A 143 -7.75 -0.58 7.77
N ILE A 144 -8.62 -1.56 7.99
CA ILE A 144 -8.96 -2.05 9.33
C ILE A 144 -8.15 -3.31 9.61
N PHE A 145 -7.45 -3.34 10.73
CA PHE A 145 -6.71 -4.51 11.18
C PHE A 145 -7.24 -5.00 12.53
N SER A 146 -7.32 -6.32 12.69
CA SER A 146 -7.43 -6.91 14.02
C SER A 146 -6.14 -6.65 14.78
N LEU A 147 -6.24 -5.94 15.91
CA LEU A 147 -5.08 -5.37 16.59
C LEU A 147 -4.12 -6.44 17.11
N ARG A 148 -4.65 -7.61 17.50
CA ARG A 148 -3.84 -8.72 18.01
C ARG A 148 -2.89 -9.25 16.95
N GLU A 149 -3.43 -9.58 15.78
CA GLU A 149 -2.68 -10.10 14.63
C GLU A 149 -1.77 -9.01 14.06
N TYR A 150 -2.25 -7.76 14.01
CA TYR A 150 -1.44 -6.59 13.63
C TYR A 150 -0.19 -6.44 14.48
N VAL A 151 -0.31 -6.44 15.81
CA VAL A 151 0.84 -6.33 16.73
C VAL A 151 1.77 -7.53 16.60
N ALA A 152 1.23 -8.75 16.41
CA ALA A 152 2.05 -9.93 16.20
C ALA A 152 2.90 -9.80 14.92
N GLN A 153 2.32 -9.29 13.83
CA GLN A 153 3.06 -9.03 12.59
C GLN A 153 4.10 -7.93 12.77
N LEU A 154 3.74 -6.80 13.39
CA LEU A 154 4.71 -5.72 13.67
C LEU A 154 5.91 -6.21 14.48
N ARG A 155 5.70 -7.06 15.51
CA ARG A 155 6.79 -7.65 16.29
C ARG A 155 7.66 -8.60 15.46
N ARG A 156 7.04 -9.38 14.55
CA ARG A 156 7.77 -10.30 13.67
C ARG A 156 8.66 -9.55 12.68
N THR A 157 8.19 -8.43 12.15
CA THR A 157 8.88 -7.69 11.07
C THR A 157 9.64 -6.46 11.55
N GLY A 158 9.51 -6.08 12.81
CA GLY A 158 9.97 -4.78 13.29
C GLY A 158 9.16 -3.60 12.74
N GLY A 159 7.99 -3.86 12.15
CA GLY A 159 7.20 -2.87 11.41
C GLY A 159 7.80 -2.47 10.06
N HIS A 160 8.81 -3.20 9.57
CA HIS A 160 9.34 -3.02 8.23
C HIS A 160 8.41 -3.65 7.19
N ILE A 161 8.22 -2.95 6.07
CA ILE A 161 7.42 -3.37 4.93
C ILE A 161 8.28 -3.42 3.66
N ALA A 162 7.76 -4.02 2.60
CA ALA A 162 8.43 -4.05 1.31
C ALA A 162 8.67 -2.62 0.78
N GLU A 163 9.85 -2.41 0.21
CA GLU A 163 10.26 -1.14 -0.40
C GLU A 163 10.28 -1.28 -1.93
N PHE A 164 10.01 -0.17 -2.63
CA PHE A 164 10.14 -0.06 -4.08
C PHE A 164 10.78 1.28 -4.46
N VAL A 165 11.02 1.49 -5.75
CA VAL A 165 11.51 2.78 -6.27
C VAL A 165 10.79 3.12 -7.58
N ASN A 166 10.39 4.37 -7.76
CA ASN A 166 9.72 4.85 -8.96
C ASN A 166 10.46 6.05 -9.61
N PRO A 167 11.64 5.82 -10.22
CA PRO A 167 12.45 6.89 -10.81
C PRO A 167 11.77 7.50 -12.04
N LYS A 168 11.78 8.84 -12.12
CA LYS A 168 11.40 9.58 -13.33
C LYS A 168 12.66 9.87 -14.15
N TYR A 169 12.78 9.25 -15.32
CA TYR A 169 13.96 9.39 -16.18
C TYR A 169 13.90 10.65 -17.06
N SER A 170 15.07 11.19 -17.42
CA SER A 170 15.20 12.34 -18.34
C SER A 170 14.84 11.99 -19.78
N ASP A 171 15.09 10.74 -20.16
CA ASP A 171 14.96 10.22 -21.52
C ASP A 171 14.77 8.69 -21.52
N ALA A 172 14.65 8.11 -22.70
CA ALA A 172 14.38 6.69 -22.90
C ALA A 172 15.56 5.76 -22.55
N THR A 173 16.78 6.27 -22.38
CA THR A 173 17.95 5.44 -22.04
C THR A 173 17.92 4.94 -20.59
N ARG A 174 17.12 5.59 -19.73
CA ARG A 174 16.95 5.26 -18.31
C ARG A 174 18.26 5.29 -17.49
N VAL A 175 19.22 6.13 -17.89
CA VAL A 175 20.50 6.30 -17.18
C VAL A 175 20.44 7.44 -16.15
N SER A 176 19.86 8.58 -16.54
CA SER A 176 19.76 9.77 -15.68
C SER A 176 18.33 10.06 -15.24
N PHE A 177 18.18 10.51 -13.99
CA PHE A 177 16.89 10.91 -13.45
C PHE A 177 16.58 12.37 -13.81
N LYS A 178 15.31 12.67 -14.10
CA LYS A 178 14.78 14.04 -14.25
C LYS A 178 14.85 14.82 -12.93
N ALA A 179 14.76 14.11 -11.80
CA ALA A 179 14.98 14.61 -10.46
C ALA A 179 15.40 13.44 -9.56
N PRO A 180 16.14 13.67 -8.46
CA PRO A 180 16.51 12.61 -7.52
C PRO A 180 15.31 11.74 -7.11
N THR A 181 15.51 10.44 -7.00
CA THR A 181 14.48 9.49 -6.52
C THR A 181 14.74 9.10 -5.07
N ARG A 182 13.93 8.21 -4.49
CA ARG A 182 14.14 7.61 -3.16
C ARG A 182 13.42 6.25 -3.10
N LEU A 183 13.81 5.40 -2.15
CA LEU A 183 13.02 4.23 -1.79
C LEU A 183 11.65 4.68 -1.27
N GLU A 184 10.63 3.90 -1.56
CA GLU A 184 9.26 4.15 -1.20
C GLU A 184 8.63 2.94 -0.54
N CYS A 185 7.63 3.18 0.30
CA CYS A 185 6.89 2.13 0.96
C CYS A 185 5.41 2.51 1.14
N MET A 186 4.52 1.52 0.99
CA MET A 186 3.07 1.74 1.04
C MET A 186 2.45 1.06 2.26
N MET A 187 1.58 1.76 2.98
CA MET A 187 0.91 1.22 4.17
C MET A 187 -0.04 0.05 3.87
N GLN A 188 -0.51 -0.08 2.62
CA GLN A 188 -1.33 -1.20 2.17
C GLN A 188 -0.52 -2.47 1.86
N ASP A 189 0.81 -2.37 1.76
CA ASP A 189 1.72 -3.52 1.54
C ASP A 189 2.04 -4.22 2.86
N TYR A 190 1.01 -4.38 3.69
CA TYR A 190 1.01 -4.89 5.06
C TYR A 190 2.12 -5.92 5.37
N PRO A 191 2.90 -5.76 6.47
CA PRO A 191 4.12 -6.52 6.76
C PRO A 191 3.97 -8.01 7.12
#